data_AF-A0A966MRV7-F1
#
_entry.id   AF-A0A966MRV7-F1
#
_cell.length_a   1.000
_cell.length_b   1.000
_cell.length_c   1.000
_cell.angle_alpha   90.00
_cell.angle_beta   90.00
_cell.angle_gamma   90.00
#
_symmetry.space_group_name_H-M   'P 1'
#
loop_
_entity.id
_entity.type
_entity.pdbx_description
1 polymer ?
#
loop_
_entity_poly.entity_id
_entity_poly.type
_entity_poly.pdbx_seq_one_letter_code
_entity_poly.pdbx_strand_id
1 'polypeptide(L)'
;MQRITQVGPGPSNSLTDVPGLKVGNYQRSDNGYRSGTTVIRTEKGATAGYSQMGGAPGTKETDLLKPGGQVRGVQAIVLSGGSAFGLDAA
;
A
#
# COMPACT_ATOMS: atom_id res chain seq x y z
N MET A 1 10.77 12.90 -36.13
CA MET A 1 10.13 11.59 -35.88
C MET A 1 9.56 11.59 -34.48
N GLN A 2 8.26 11.83 -34.33
CA GLN A 2 7.59 11.80 -33.02
C GLN A 2 7.38 10.34 -32.62
N ARG A 3 8.02 9.91 -31.53
CA ARG A 3 7.68 8.65 -30.88
C ARG A 3 6.27 8.82 -30.32
N ILE A 4 5.28 8.21 -30.98
CA ILE A 4 3.96 8.03 -30.39
C ILE A 4 4.19 7.12 -29.19
N THR A 5 4.09 7.68 -27.97
CA THR A 5 4.08 6.88 -26.76
C THR A 5 2.80 6.05 -26.84
N GLN A 6 2.94 4.75 -27.13
CA GLN A 6 1.81 3.85 -27.12
C GLN A 6 1.25 3.83 -25.69
N VAL A 7 0.07 4.42 -25.49
CA VAL A 7 -0.60 4.42 -24.19
C VAL A 7 -1.22 3.04 -24.00
N GLY A 8 -0.68 2.28 -23.05
CA GLY A 8 -1.14 0.94 -22.72
C GLY A 8 -0.69 0.56 -21.30
N PRO A 9 -1.27 -0.50 -20.72
CA PRO A 9 -0.83 -0.99 -19.43
C PRO A 9 0.66 -1.36 -19.43
N GLY A 10 1.26 -1.37 -18.24
CA GLY A 10 2.61 -1.87 -18.06
C GLY A 10 2.73 -3.37 -18.38
N PRO A 11 3.95 -3.94 -18.37
CA PRO A 11 4.23 -5.31 -18.80
C PRO A 11 3.36 -6.39 -18.15
N SER A 12 2.98 -6.21 -16.87
CA SER A 12 2.12 -7.15 -16.15
C SER A 12 0.74 -6.58 -15.82
N ASN A 13 0.47 -5.33 -16.21
CA ASN A 13 -0.74 -4.59 -15.82
C ASN A 13 -0.97 -4.61 -14.30
N SER A 14 0.10 -4.39 -13.52
CA SER A 14 0.07 -4.50 -12.06
C SER A 14 0.87 -3.40 -11.37
N LEU A 15 0.69 -3.25 -10.05
CA LEU A 15 1.42 -2.26 -9.25
C LEU A 15 2.94 -2.45 -9.31
N THR A 16 3.40 -3.70 -9.46
CA THR A 16 4.84 -4.03 -9.52
C THR A 16 5.49 -3.70 -10.86
N ASP A 17 4.74 -3.20 -11.85
CA ASP A 17 5.34 -2.59 -13.04
C ASP A 17 6.12 -1.32 -12.72
N VAL A 18 5.88 -0.70 -11.55
CA VAL A 18 6.71 0.38 -11.00
C VAL A 18 7.99 -0.21 -10.40
N PRO A 19 9.19 0.12 -10.93
CA PRO A 19 10.43 -0.47 -10.45
C PRO A 19 10.68 -0.22 -8.96
N GLY A 20 11.04 -1.28 -8.23
CA GLY A 20 11.37 -1.21 -6.80
C GLY A 20 10.16 -1.34 -5.85
N LEU A 21 8.92 -1.38 -6.38
CA LEU A 21 7.76 -1.81 -5.60
C LEU A 21 7.70 -3.33 -5.51
N LYS A 22 7.46 -3.85 -4.31
CA LYS A 22 7.17 -5.26 -4.04
C LYS A 22 5.81 -5.38 -3.36
N VAL A 23 5.07 -6.44 -3.65
CA VAL A 23 3.79 -6.73 -2.99
C VAL A 23 3.87 -8.13 -2.37
N GLY A 24 3.56 -8.23 -1.09
CA GLY A 24 3.43 -9.49 -0.35
C GLY A 24 2.01 -9.66 0.15
N ASN A 25 1.53 -10.91 0.16
CA ASN A 25 0.19 -11.24 0.64
C ASN A 25 0.28 -12.45 1.58
N TYR A 26 -0.48 -12.40 2.67
CA TYR A 26 -0.77 -13.57 3.49
C TYR A 26 -2.27 -13.64 3.72
N GLN A 27 -2.86 -14.82 3.57
CA GLN A 27 -4.27 -15.06 3.83
C GLN A 27 -4.44 -16.28 4.72
N ARG A 28 -5.45 -16.23 5.58
CA ARG A 28 -5.90 -17.37 6.37
C ARG A 28 -7.36 -17.67 6.01
N SER A 29 -7.59 -18.88 5.49
CA SER A 29 -8.88 -19.34 4.97
C SER A 29 -9.37 -20.66 5.58
N ASP A 30 -8.63 -21.24 6.52
CA ASP A 30 -8.97 -22.47 7.26
C ASP A 30 -9.83 -22.18 8.49
N ASN A 31 -10.50 -23.20 9.04
CA ASN A 31 -11.10 -23.18 10.39
C ASN A 31 -12.02 -21.98 10.68
N GLY A 32 -12.78 -21.54 9.68
CA GLY A 32 -13.71 -20.39 9.80
C GLY A 32 -13.05 -19.01 9.63
N TYR A 33 -11.73 -18.94 9.50
CA TYR A 33 -11.03 -17.70 9.17
C TYR A 33 -11.26 -17.32 7.70
N ARG A 34 -11.43 -16.02 7.46
CA ARG A 34 -11.52 -15.40 6.12
C ARG A 34 -10.93 -14.00 6.19
N SER A 35 -9.63 -13.92 6.41
CA SER A 35 -8.91 -12.64 6.54
C SER A 35 -7.51 -12.74 5.96
N GLY A 36 -6.85 -11.60 5.80
CA GLY A 36 -5.50 -11.54 5.30
C GLY A 36 -4.92 -10.14 5.39
N THR A 37 -3.66 -10.04 5.00
CA THR A 37 -2.89 -8.80 4.99
C THR A 37 -2.11 -8.73 3.69
N THR A 38 -2.15 -7.56 3.05
CA THR A 38 -1.35 -7.18 1.90
C THR A 38 -0.37 -6.11 2.32
N VAL A 39 0.90 -6.28 1.98
CA VAL A 39 1.96 -5.30 2.23
C VAL A 39 2.54 -4.85 0.90
N ILE A 40 2.48 -3.54 0.65
CA ILE A 40 3.18 -2.88 -0.45
C ILE A 40 4.49 -2.34 0.12
N ARG A 41 5.63 -2.82 -0.36
CA ARG A 41 6.96 -2.51 0.18
C ARG A 41 7.81 -1.73 -0.83
N THR A 42 8.52 -0.73 -0.31
CA THR A 42 9.46 0.16 -1.01
C THR A 42 10.82 0.03 -0.32
N GLU A 43 11.74 -0.77 -0.87
CA GLU A 43 12.99 -1.11 -0.15
C GLU A 43 13.90 0.08 0.16
N LYS A 44 13.81 1.14 -0.65
CA LYS A 44 14.57 2.39 -0.46
C LYS A 44 13.75 3.52 0.18
N GLY A 45 12.52 3.22 0.61
CA GLY A 45 11.52 4.21 0.97
C GLY A 45 10.92 4.91 -0.25
N ALA A 46 9.73 5.48 -0.08
CA ALA A 46 9.07 6.32 -1.09
C ALA A 46 8.39 7.52 -0.43
N THR A 47 8.34 8.65 -1.15
CA THR A 47 7.47 9.75 -0.78
C THR A 47 6.02 9.27 -0.79
N ALA A 48 5.29 9.54 0.28
CA ALA A 48 3.91 9.09 0.43
C ALA A 48 3.03 10.22 0.97
N GLY A 49 1.75 10.15 0.60
CA GLY A 49 0.66 10.94 1.17
C GLY A 49 -0.57 10.04 1.29
N TYR A 50 -1.56 10.46 2.07
CA TYR A 50 -2.82 9.73 2.17
C TYR A 50 -4.01 10.68 2.04
N SER A 51 -5.14 10.13 1.61
CA SER A 51 -6.43 10.81 1.64
C SER A 51 -7.48 9.82 2.13
N GLN A 52 -8.25 10.24 3.13
CA GLN A 52 -9.37 9.46 3.67
C GLN A 52 -10.67 10.08 3.20
N MET A 53 -11.45 9.30 2.46
CA MET A 53 -12.75 9.74 1.93
C MET A 53 -13.94 9.11 2.68
N GLY A 54 -13.71 8.05 3.46
CA GLY A 54 -14.74 7.39 4.26
C GLY A 54 -14.92 7.99 5.66
N GLY A 55 -16.14 7.89 6.21
CA GLY A 55 -16.51 8.50 7.50
C GLY A 55 -16.09 7.73 8.77
N ALA A 56 -15.68 6.46 8.65
CA ALA A 56 -15.29 5.61 9.77
C ALA A 56 -13.96 4.90 9.47
N PRO A 57 -12.81 5.58 9.61
CA PRO A 57 -11.51 5.01 9.29
C PRO A 57 -11.02 4.03 10.36
N GLY A 58 -10.30 3.00 9.92
CA GLY A 58 -9.39 2.22 10.76
C GLY A 58 -7.98 2.41 10.20
N THR A 59 -7.24 3.40 10.71
CA THR A 59 -5.92 3.79 10.20
C THR A 59 -4.89 3.86 11.32
N LYS A 60 -3.62 3.75 10.96
CA LYS A 60 -2.45 3.91 11.85
C LYS A 60 -1.42 4.79 11.16
N GLU A 61 -0.69 5.60 11.92
CA GLU A 61 0.44 6.43 11.45
C GLU A 61 0.15 7.46 10.34
N THR A 62 -1.12 7.75 10.02
CA THR A 62 -1.45 8.66 8.91
C THR A 62 -1.03 10.11 9.14
N ASP A 63 -0.86 10.52 10.39
CA ASP A 63 -0.35 11.85 10.75
C ASP A 63 1.11 12.06 10.28
N LEU A 64 1.89 10.98 10.16
CA LEU A 64 3.26 11.05 9.65
C LEU A 64 3.34 11.41 8.16
N LEU A 65 2.23 11.24 7.43
CA LEU A 65 2.13 11.50 5.99
C LEU A 65 1.66 12.92 5.68
N LYS A 66 1.42 13.75 6.70
CA LYS A 66 1.09 15.16 6.52
C LYS A 66 2.30 15.92 5.96
N PRO A 67 2.12 16.78 4.95
CA PRO A 67 3.20 17.65 4.46
C PRO A 67 3.83 18.46 5.60
N GLY A 68 5.15 18.59 5.58
CA GLY A 68 5.92 19.26 6.64
C GLY A 68 6.31 18.37 7.82
N GLY A 69 5.91 17.09 7.83
CA GLY A 69 6.39 16.11 8.80
C GLY A 69 7.88 15.76 8.66
N GLN A 70 8.44 15.13 9.69
CA GLN A 70 9.85 14.72 9.73
C GLN A 70 10.13 13.42 8.95
N VAL A 71 9.10 12.61 8.72
CA VAL A 71 9.23 11.35 7.97
C VAL A 71 9.48 11.67 6.50
N ARG A 72 10.62 11.20 5.98
CA ARG A 72 11.07 11.48 4.60
C ARG A 72 10.70 10.39 3.60
N GLY A 73 10.36 9.20 4.07
CA GLY A 73 9.98 8.10 3.21
C GLY A 73 9.32 6.96 3.98
N VAL A 74 8.32 6.36 3.36
CA VAL A 74 7.59 5.18 3.85
C VAL A 74 8.19 3.95 3.21
N GLN A 75 8.51 2.92 4.01
CA GLN A 75 9.04 1.63 3.54
C GLN A 75 7.94 0.62 3.23
N ALA A 76 6.76 0.76 3.84
CA ALA A 76 5.65 -0.13 3.62
C ALA A 76 4.28 0.51 3.86
N ILE A 77 3.29 0.08 3.10
CA ILE A 77 1.87 0.31 3.36
C ILE A 77 1.23 -1.05 3.63
N VAL A 78 0.50 -1.14 4.74
CA VAL A 78 -0.16 -2.38 5.18
C VAL A 78 -1.67 -2.22 5.01
N LEU A 79 -2.29 -3.15 4.29
CA LEU A 79 -3.73 -3.27 4.13
C LEU A 79 -4.17 -4.58 4.79
N SER A 80 -4.99 -4.51 5.84
CA SER A 80 -5.37 -5.70 6.60
C SER A 80 -6.88 -5.81 6.78
N GLY A 81 -7.38 -7.04 6.70
CA GLY A 81 -8.70 -7.39 7.22
C GLY A 81 -8.72 -7.36 8.75
N GLY A 82 -9.91 -7.57 9.34
CA GLY A 82 -10.08 -7.57 10.81
C GLY A 82 -10.49 -6.22 11.41
N SER A 83 -10.86 -5.23 10.59
CA SER A 83 -11.25 -3.89 11.05
C SER A 83 -10.13 -3.27 11.91
N ALA A 84 -10.47 -2.55 12.98
CA ALA A 84 -9.50 -1.93 13.89
C ALA A 84 -8.50 -2.93 14.50
N PHE A 85 -8.91 -4.17 14.79
CA PHE A 85 -7.99 -5.21 15.31
C PHE A 85 -6.92 -5.60 14.28
N GLY A 86 -7.20 -5.43 12.99
CA GLY A 86 -6.24 -5.68 11.92
C GLY A 86 -5.05 -4.71 11.90
N LEU A 87 -5.14 -3.58 12.62
CA LEU A 87 -4.03 -2.62 12.73
C LEU A 87 -2.83 -3.16 13.54
N ASP A 88 -3.00 -4.29 14.23
CA ASP A 88 -1.89 -5.00 14.89
C ASP A 88 -0.94 -5.69 13.90
N ALA A 89 -1.36 -5.84 12.64
CA ALA A 89 -0.49 -6.35 11.57
C ALA A 89 0.55 -5.32 11.08
N ALA A 90 0.43 -4.06 11.51
CA ALA A 90 1.31 -2.94 11.16
C ALA A 90 2.14 -2.50 12.38
#